data_AF-A0A941VI92-F1
#
_entry.id   AF-A0A941VI92-F1
#
_cell.length_a   1.000
_cell.length_b   1.000
_cell.length_c   1.000
_cell.angle_alpha   90.00
_cell.angle_beta   90.00
_cell.angle_gamma   90.00
#
_symmetry.space_group_name_H-M   'P 1'
#
loop_
_entity.id
_entity.type
_entity.pdbx_description
1 polymer ?
#
loop_
_entity_poly.entity_id
_entity_poly.type
_entity_poly.pdbx_seq_one_letter_code
_entity_poly.pdbx_strand_id
1 'polypeptide(L)'
;QYMGMTIQDAARASGGTPNDVGNIILDSDECHMCLEAEGNFINYVDVELKRTAPHQQDQEFDSEVVLGALSINPSELELVRKQNHFHTYYDHKKRLKVSVSCQYDGAPLSVGFSSKYYGM
;
A
#
# COMPACT_ATOMS: atom_id res chain seq x y z
N GLN A 1 3.21 -8.08 -0.08
CA GLN A 1 3.89 -9.27 0.47
C GLN A 1 5.29 -8.89 0.99
N TYR A 2 5.37 -7.84 1.84
CA TYR A 2 6.59 -7.39 2.55
C TYR A 2 6.35 -7.13 4.03
N MET A 3 5.09 -6.88 4.42
CA MET A 3 4.64 -6.77 5.80
C MET A 3 5.24 -7.87 6.68
N GLY A 4 5.86 -7.48 7.80
CA GLY A 4 6.48 -8.38 8.77
C GLY A 4 7.83 -8.97 8.35
N MET A 5 8.33 -8.71 7.13
CA MET A 5 9.70 -9.08 6.77
C MET A 5 10.70 -8.26 7.58
N THR A 6 11.88 -8.84 7.82
CA THR A 6 13.00 -8.03 8.30
C THR A 6 13.40 -7.01 7.25
N ILE A 7 14.01 -5.89 7.66
CA ILE A 7 14.53 -4.88 6.72
C ILE A 7 15.46 -5.51 5.68
N GLN A 8 16.32 -6.45 6.10
CA GLN A 8 17.25 -7.14 5.22
C GLN A 8 16.55 -8.03 4.19
N ASP A 9 15.52 -8.78 4.61
CA ASP A 9 14.76 -9.64 3.70
C ASP A 9 13.93 -8.82 2.73
N ALA A 10 13.33 -7.72 3.20
CA ALA A 10 12.59 -6.78 2.35
C ALA A 10 13.50 -6.12 1.32
N ALA A 11 14.71 -5.70 1.71
CA ALA A 11 15.71 -5.16 0.79
C ALA A 11 16.09 -6.18 -0.29
N ARG A 12 16.33 -7.43 0.10
CA ARG A 12 16.65 -8.51 -0.85
C ARG A 12 15.48 -8.82 -1.79
N ALA A 13 14.27 -8.89 -1.28
CA ALA A 13 13.09 -9.22 -2.06
C ALA A 13 12.70 -8.11 -3.03
N SER A 14 12.90 -6.85 -2.62
CA SER A 14 12.51 -5.68 -3.40
C SER A 14 13.63 -5.15 -4.31
N GLY A 15 14.88 -5.56 -4.06
CA GLY A 15 16.07 -5.00 -4.72
C GLY A 15 16.45 -3.60 -4.25
N GLY A 16 15.74 -3.05 -3.25
CA GLY A 16 15.98 -1.71 -2.71
C GLY A 16 17.06 -1.67 -1.64
N THR A 17 17.55 -0.46 -1.37
CA THR A 17 18.52 -0.20 -0.29
C THR A 17 17.81 0.52 0.86
N PRO A 18 17.89 0.01 2.11
CA PRO A 18 17.36 0.71 3.27
C PRO A 18 18.10 2.04 3.49
N ASN A 19 17.38 3.09 3.88
CA ASN A 19 17.96 4.36 4.30
C ASN A 19 18.38 4.34 5.79
N ASP A 20 18.83 5.47 6.32
CA ASP A 20 19.33 5.61 7.69
C ASP A 20 18.29 5.25 8.78
N VAL A 21 16.99 5.28 8.44
CA VAL A 21 15.90 4.90 9.36
C VAL A 21 15.28 3.53 9.03
N GLY A 22 15.88 2.78 8.09
CA GLY A 22 15.47 1.43 7.73
C GLY A 22 14.37 1.34 6.65
N ASN A 23 13.86 2.47 6.16
CA ASN A 23 12.85 2.48 5.11
C ASN A 23 13.47 2.15 3.76
N ILE A 24 12.72 1.48 2.90
CA ILE A 24 13.13 1.18 1.53
C ILE A 24 12.20 1.91 0.57
N ILE A 25 12.78 2.75 -0.28
CA ILE A 25 12.05 3.51 -1.29
C ILE A 25 12.46 2.99 -2.66
N LEU A 26 11.47 2.64 -3.46
CA LEU A 26 11.65 2.18 -4.83
C LEU A 26 10.85 3.09 -5.75
N ASP A 27 11.52 3.61 -6.76
CA ASP A 27 10.89 4.46 -7.75
C ASP A 27 11.17 3.90 -9.15
N SER A 28 10.09 3.65 -9.89
CA SER A 28 10.12 3.13 -11.26
C SER A 28 9.18 3.93 -12.15
N ASP A 29 9.15 3.64 -13.44
CA ASP A 29 8.19 4.27 -14.36
C ASP A 29 6.73 3.87 -14.05
N GLU A 30 6.52 2.69 -13.45
CA GLU A 30 5.18 2.13 -13.20
C GLU A 30 4.63 2.53 -11.82
N CYS A 31 5.48 2.54 -10.80
CA CYS A 31 5.08 2.84 -9.42
C CYS A 31 6.16 3.52 -8.58
N HIS A 32 5.70 4.21 -7.54
CA HIS A 32 6.49 4.62 -6.39
C HIS A 32 6.08 3.75 -5.19
N MET A 33 7.04 3.10 -4.53
CA MET A 33 6.76 2.20 -3.42
C MET A 33 7.63 2.56 -2.21
N CYS A 34 6.98 2.67 -1.06
CA CYS A 34 7.61 2.93 0.23
C CYS A 34 7.37 1.74 1.17
N LEU A 35 8.43 1.13 1.68
CA LEU A 35 8.39 0.15 2.75
C LEU A 35 8.89 0.83 4.03
N GLU A 36 8.01 1.09 4.99
CA GLU A 36 8.39 1.70 6.26
C GLU A 36 8.71 0.64 7.30
N ALA A 37 9.85 0.84 7.97
CA ALA A 37 10.30 -0.01 9.06
C ALA A 37 9.80 0.50 10.42
N GLU A 38 9.45 -0.44 11.29
CA GLU A 38 9.31 -0.22 12.72
C GLU A 38 10.19 -1.23 13.45
N GLY A 39 11.19 -0.73 14.18
CA GLY A 39 12.26 -1.58 14.70
C GLY A 39 13.05 -2.23 13.56
N ASN A 40 13.03 -3.57 13.49
CA ASN A 40 13.73 -4.33 12.45
C ASN A 40 12.81 -4.93 11.38
N PHE A 41 11.52 -4.56 11.37
CA PHE A 41 10.51 -5.17 10.52
C PHE A 41 9.74 -4.14 9.71
N ILE A 42 9.27 -4.53 8.52
CA ILE A 42 8.37 -3.69 7.72
C ILE A 42 6.97 -3.69 8.34
N ASN A 43 6.48 -2.52 8.75
CA ASN A 43 5.16 -2.35 9.37
C ASN A 43 4.17 -1.53 8.53
N TYR A 44 4.64 -0.90 7.45
CA TYR A 44 3.77 -0.23 6.50
C TYR A 44 4.33 -0.35 5.09
N VAL A 45 3.45 -0.49 4.13
CA VAL A 45 3.78 -0.50 2.70
C VAL A 45 2.81 0.42 1.99
N ASP A 46 3.34 1.34 1.20
CA ASP A 46 2.58 2.21 0.30
C ASP A 46 3.04 1.96 -1.13
N VAL A 47 2.09 1.87 -2.07
CA VAL A 47 2.39 1.69 -3.49
C VAL A 47 1.53 2.66 -4.31
N GLU A 48 2.14 3.74 -4.76
CA GLU A 48 1.54 4.69 -5.69
C GLU A 48 1.65 4.18 -7.13
N LEU A 49 0.52 4.07 -7.83
CA LEU A 49 0.46 3.56 -9.19
C LEU A 49 0.50 4.73 -10.19
N LYS A 50 1.69 5.10 -10.68
CA LYS A 50 1.92 6.33 -11.46
C LYS A 50 0.99 6.48 -12.68
N ARG A 51 0.60 5.36 -13.29
CA ARG A 51 -0.30 5.32 -14.46
C ARG A 51 -1.77 5.68 -14.17
N THR A 52 -2.12 5.89 -12.91
CA THR A 52 -3.46 6.31 -12.49
C THR A 52 -3.57 7.82 -12.29
N ALA A 53 -2.46 8.58 -12.35
CA ALA A 53 -2.49 10.03 -12.28
C ALA A 53 -2.95 10.67 -13.61
N PRO A 54 -3.58 11.86 -13.55
CA PRO A 54 -4.07 12.54 -12.35
C PRO A 54 -5.47 12.06 -11.94
N HIS A 55 -5.69 11.80 -10.64
CA HIS A 55 -7.02 11.57 -10.05
C HIS A 55 -7.42 12.73 -9.14
N GLN A 56 -8.72 12.95 -8.91
CA GLN A 56 -9.25 14.05 -8.07
C GLN A 56 -9.97 13.51 -6.83
N GLN A 57 -9.90 14.21 -5.70
CA GLN A 57 -10.47 13.71 -4.45
C GLN A 57 -12.01 13.70 -4.40
N ASP A 58 -12.65 14.46 -5.28
CA ASP A 58 -14.10 14.49 -5.45
C ASP A 58 -14.62 13.43 -6.43
N GLN A 59 -13.73 12.75 -7.15
CA GLN A 59 -14.05 11.74 -8.16
C GLN A 59 -14.03 10.32 -7.57
N GLU A 60 -15.10 9.55 -7.76
CA GLU A 60 -15.13 8.13 -7.41
C GLU A 60 -14.15 7.30 -8.26
N PHE A 61 -13.66 6.19 -7.71
CA PHE A 61 -12.82 5.22 -8.40
C PHE A 61 -13.22 3.78 -8.06
N ASP A 62 -12.82 2.84 -8.91
CA ASP A 62 -12.98 1.42 -8.67
C ASP A 62 -11.72 0.85 -8.00
N SER A 63 -11.77 0.68 -6.68
CA SER A 63 -10.68 0.08 -5.91
C SER A 63 -10.46 -1.39 -6.22
N GLU A 64 -11.45 -2.14 -6.71
CA GLU A 64 -11.30 -3.57 -6.99
C GLU A 64 -10.36 -3.79 -8.18
N VAL A 65 -10.49 -2.95 -9.21
CA VAL A 65 -9.57 -2.94 -10.36
C VAL A 65 -8.14 -2.61 -9.91
N VAL A 66 -8.00 -1.63 -9.01
CA VAL A 66 -6.70 -1.23 -8.46
C VAL A 66 -6.06 -2.34 -7.62
N LEU A 67 -6.85 -3.00 -6.76
CA LEU A 67 -6.40 -4.16 -5.98
C LEU A 67 -6.02 -5.33 -6.90
N GLY A 68 -6.80 -5.56 -7.95
CA GLY A 68 -6.53 -6.59 -8.96
C GLY A 68 -5.20 -6.38 -9.70
N ALA A 69 -4.80 -5.12 -9.96
CA ALA A 69 -3.50 -4.80 -10.55
C ALA A 69 -2.31 -5.25 -9.67
N LEU A 70 -2.53 -5.38 -8.37
CA LEU A 70 -1.55 -5.90 -7.40
C LEU A 70 -1.79 -7.38 -7.05
N SER A 71 -2.61 -8.09 -7.84
CA SER A 71 -3.01 -9.49 -7.61
C SER A 71 -3.67 -9.73 -6.25
N ILE A 72 -4.37 -8.73 -5.72
CA ILE A 72 -5.14 -8.83 -4.49
C ILE A 72 -6.58 -9.12 -4.87
N ASN A 73 -7.13 -10.21 -4.33
CA ASN A 73 -8.53 -10.56 -4.56
C ASN A 73 -9.44 -9.83 -3.55
N PRO A 74 -10.30 -8.89 -3.99
CA PRO A 74 -11.20 -8.17 -3.09
C PRO A 74 -12.19 -9.09 -2.37
N SER A 75 -12.50 -10.27 -2.90
CA SER A 75 -13.43 -11.21 -2.25
C SER A 75 -12.86 -11.82 -0.96
N GLU A 76 -11.55 -11.71 -0.73
CA GLU A 76 -10.89 -12.13 0.52
C GLU A 76 -10.86 -11.01 1.56
N LEU A 77 -11.35 -9.82 1.22
CA LEU A 77 -11.29 -8.63 2.03
C LEU A 77 -12.68 -8.18 2.48
N GLU A 78 -12.77 -7.64 3.70
CA GLU A 78 -13.97 -6.95 4.17
C GLU A 78 -13.86 -5.45 3.85
N LEU A 79 -14.74 -4.92 2.99
CA LEU A 79 -14.84 -3.47 2.76
C LEU A 79 -15.51 -2.81 3.97
N VAL A 80 -14.76 -1.94 4.68
CA VAL A 80 -15.24 -1.28 5.92
C VAL A 80 -15.48 0.21 5.76
N ARG A 81 -14.92 0.85 4.72
CA ARG A 81 -15.14 2.26 4.42
C ARG A 81 -15.06 2.51 2.92
N LYS A 82 -16.00 3.26 2.38
CA LYS A 82 -16.03 3.70 0.99
C LYS A 82 -16.30 5.21 0.92
N GLN A 83 -15.39 5.97 0.32
CA GLN A 83 -15.46 7.41 0.06
C GLN A 83 -14.83 7.71 -1.30
N ASN A 84 -15.20 8.82 -1.93
CA ASN A 84 -14.75 9.16 -3.29
C ASN A 84 -13.24 9.03 -3.50
N HIS A 85 -12.41 9.38 -2.51
CA HIS A 85 -10.95 9.33 -2.59
C HIS A 85 -10.31 8.27 -1.69
N PHE A 86 -11.08 7.44 -0.98
CA PHE A 86 -10.53 6.57 0.06
C PHE A 86 -11.40 5.36 0.37
N HIS A 87 -10.92 4.16 0.02
CA HIS A 87 -11.55 2.89 0.36
C HIS A 87 -10.67 2.10 1.35
N THR A 88 -11.26 1.58 2.42
CA THR A 88 -10.57 0.74 3.41
C THR A 88 -11.14 -0.66 3.43
N TYR A 89 -10.24 -1.61 3.46
CA TYR A 89 -10.51 -3.04 3.55
C TYR A 89 -9.74 -3.67 4.73
N TYR A 90 -10.30 -4.73 5.30
CA TYR A 90 -9.59 -5.57 6.27
C TYR A 90 -9.34 -6.98 5.70
N ASP A 91 -8.08 -7.39 5.68
CA ASP A 91 -7.66 -8.78 5.49
C ASP A 91 -7.50 -9.42 6.87
N HIS A 92 -8.58 -10.01 7.39
CA HIS A 92 -8.55 -10.65 8.72
C HIS A 92 -7.60 -11.84 8.80
N LYS A 93 -7.42 -12.55 7.68
CA LYS A 93 -6.55 -13.73 7.60
C LYS A 93 -5.09 -13.32 7.78
N LYS A 94 -4.67 -12.22 7.14
CA LYS A 94 -3.32 -11.67 7.28
C LYS A 94 -3.18 -10.63 8.39
N ARG A 95 -4.29 -10.24 9.03
CA ARG A 95 -4.36 -9.17 10.03
C ARG A 95 -3.78 -7.87 9.48
N LEU A 96 -4.26 -7.45 8.30
CA LEU A 96 -3.85 -6.21 7.65
C LEU A 96 -5.03 -5.30 7.36
N LYS A 97 -4.84 -4.01 7.60
CA LYS A 97 -5.64 -2.96 6.96
C LYS A 97 -5.06 -2.71 5.57
N VAL A 98 -5.90 -2.81 4.55
CA VAL A 98 -5.58 -2.45 3.17
C VAL A 98 -6.36 -1.19 2.81
N SER A 99 -5.75 -0.19 2.21
CA SER A 99 -6.44 1.01 1.74
C SER A 99 -6.10 1.30 0.30
N VAL A 100 -7.08 1.80 -0.47
CA VAL A 100 -6.86 2.37 -1.80
C VAL A 100 -7.27 3.83 -1.74
N SER A 101 -6.40 4.75 -2.18
CA SER A 101 -6.64 6.18 -1.94
C SER A 101 -5.97 7.13 -2.92
N CYS A 102 -6.62 8.27 -3.16
CA CYS A 102 -6.04 9.46 -3.78
C CYS A 102 -5.60 10.43 -2.67
N GLN A 103 -4.28 10.61 -2.47
CA GLN A 103 -3.74 11.38 -1.34
C GLN A 103 -3.99 12.89 -1.45
N TYR A 104 -3.99 13.42 -2.67
CA TYR A 104 -4.24 14.83 -3.00
C TYR A 104 -4.72 14.96 -4.44
N ASP A 105 -5.28 16.10 -4.80
CA ASP A 105 -5.75 16.38 -6.17
C ASP A 105 -4.59 16.33 -7.17
N GLY A 106 -4.77 15.53 -8.22
CA GLY A 106 -3.76 15.26 -9.24
C GLY A 106 -2.79 14.12 -8.90
N ALA A 107 -2.91 13.51 -7.71
CA ALA A 107 -2.09 12.36 -7.33
C ALA A 107 -2.48 11.10 -8.13
N PRO A 108 -1.55 10.14 -8.29
CA PRO A 108 -1.93 8.75 -8.56
C PRO A 108 -2.70 8.15 -7.38
N LEU A 109 -3.46 7.10 -7.66
CA LEU A 109 -4.01 6.21 -6.64
C LEU A 109 -2.88 5.41 -5.99
N SER A 110 -2.95 5.27 -4.67
CA SER A 110 -2.04 4.46 -3.86
C SER A 110 -2.77 3.29 -3.21
N VAL A 111 -2.05 2.19 -3.01
CA VAL A 111 -2.48 1.04 -2.20
C VAL A 111 -1.58 0.92 -0.97
N GLY A 112 -2.18 1.08 0.21
CA GLY A 112 -1.50 0.98 1.50
C GLY A 112 -1.79 -0.33 2.22
N PHE A 113 -0.81 -0.88 2.93
CA PHE A 113 -0.93 -2.05 3.82
C PHE A 113 -0.38 -1.71 5.19
N SER A 114 -1.15 -1.98 6.26
CA SER A 114 -0.73 -1.71 7.62
C SER A 114 -1.18 -2.78 8.60
N SER A 115 -0.28 -3.19 9.49
CA SER A 115 -0.58 -4.08 10.63
C SER A 115 -1.00 -3.33 11.89
N LYS A 116 -0.79 -2.00 11.95
CA LYS A 116 -1.03 -1.17 13.15
C LYS A 116 -2.43 -1.32 13.74
N TYR A 117 -3.45 -1.46 12.88
CA TYR A 117 -4.83 -1.66 13.31
C TYR A 117 -5.02 -2.94 14.14
N TYR A 118 -4.20 -3.97 13.90
CA TYR A 118 -4.23 -5.23 14.62
C TYR A 118 -3.28 -5.28 15.82
N GLY A 119 -2.68 -4.14 16.20
CA GLY A 119 -1.76 -4.04 17.34
C GLY A 119 -0.46 -4.82 17.16
N MET A 120 -0.01 -4.95 15.90
CA MET A 120 1.26 -5.56 15.52
C MET A 120 2.25 -4.50 15.06
#